data_AF-A0A8R7TBA7-F1
#
_entry.id   AF-A0A8R7TBA7-F1
#
_cell.length_a   1.000
_cell.length_b   1.000
_cell.length_c   1.000
_cell.angle_alpha   90.00
_cell.angle_beta   90.00
_cell.angle_gamma   90.00
#
_symmetry.space_group_name_H-M   'P 1'
#
loop_
_entity.id
_entity.type
_entity.pdbx_description
1 polymer ?
#
loop_
_entity_poly.entity_id
_entity_poly.type
_entity_poly.pdbx_seq_one_letter_code
_entity_poly.pdbx_strand_id
1 'polypeptide(L)' 'MQSTVLSLGIRDSPRWRMTENGVFSVSMAYRMFFMASTRFAYAKPIWKSKAPPRCKFFMCLAVYHRCLTADNLRRRGW' A
#
# COMPACT_ATOMS: atom_id res chain seq x y z
N MET A 1 -6.84 17.33 -18.88
CA MET A 1 -6.72 18.06 -17.60
C MET A 1 -7.87 19.06 -17.54
N GLN A 2 -8.75 19.00 -16.53
CA GLN A 2 -9.83 19.98 -16.38
C GLN A 2 -9.25 21.26 -15.78
N SER A 3 -9.51 22.41 -16.41
CA SER A 3 -9.14 23.74 -15.93
C SER A 3 -9.99 24.12 -14.72
N THR A 4 -9.37 24.42 -13.58
CA THR A 4 -10.07 24.91 -12.39
C THR A 4 -10.36 26.40 -12.57
N VAL A 5 -11.63 26.74 -12.80
CA VAL A 5 -12.11 28.14 -12.86
C VAL A 5 -12.67 28.52 -11.50
N LEU A 6 -12.19 29.64 -10.94
CA LEU A 6 -12.68 30.18 -9.68
C LEU A 6 -13.93 31.02 -9.95
N SER A 7 -15.08 30.58 -9.43
CA SER A 7 -16.35 31.28 -9.56
C SER A 7 -16.72 31.96 -8.25
N LEU A 8 -16.78 33.29 -8.24
CA LEU A 8 -17.08 34.07 -7.05
C LEU A 8 -18.53 33.80 -6.58
N GLY A 9 -18.72 33.51 -5.30
CA GLY A 9 -20.05 33.27 -4.71
C GLY A 9 -20.57 31.82 -4.81
N ILE A 10 -19.83 30.90 -5.44
CA ILE A 10 -20.17 29.48 -5.48
C ILE A 10 -19.43 28.74 -4.36
N ARG A 11 -20.15 27.90 -3.60
CA ARG A 11 -19.55 27.06 -2.56
C ARG A 11 -18.84 25.86 -3.21
N ASP A 12 -17.60 25.61 -2.79
CA ASP A 12 -16.86 24.43 -3.22
C ASP A 12 -17.53 23.13 -2.79
N SER A 13 -17.41 22.11 -3.63
CA SER A 13 -17.84 20.75 -3.30
C SER A 13 -16.66 19.76 -3.37
N PRO A 14 -16.55 18.82 -2.42
CA PRO A 14 -15.50 17.82 -2.44
C PRO A 14 -15.70 16.88 -3.63
N ARG A 15 -14.69 16.78 -4.51
CA ARG A 15 -14.67 15.86 -5.65
C ARG A 15 -13.59 14.80 -5.48
N TRP A 16 -13.98 13.54 -5.51
CA TRP A 16 -13.06 12.40 -5.45
C TRP A 16 -12.41 12.15 -6.81
N ARG A 17 -11.08 12.30 -6.91
CA ARG A 17 -10.37 12.20 -8.20
C ARG A 17 -10.26 10.78 -8.77
N MET A 18 -10.46 9.75 -7.93
CA MET A 18 -10.27 8.36 -8.37
C MET A 18 -11.51 7.77 -9.05
N THR A 19 -12.64 8.49 -9.08
CA THR A 19 -13.85 8.08 -9.78
C THR A 19 -14.24 9.14 -10.80
N GLU A 20 -14.70 8.71 -11.98
CA GLU A 20 -15.06 9.61 -13.07
C GLU A 20 -16.22 10.54 -12.69
N ASN A 21 -17.21 9.99 -11.97
CA ASN A 21 -18.34 10.74 -11.42
C ASN A 21 -17.96 11.66 -10.26
N GLY A 22 -16.74 11.60 -9.74
CA GLY A 22 -16.28 12.46 -8.65
C GLY A 22 -16.85 12.12 -7.27
N VAL A 23 -17.62 11.04 -7.15
CA VAL A 23 -18.30 10.65 -5.90
C VAL A 23 -17.39 9.74 -5.08
N PHE A 24 -17.24 10.05 -3.80
CA PHE A 24 -16.53 9.20 -2.86
C PHE A 24 -17.36 7.98 -2.48
N SER A 25 -16.70 6.82 -2.44
CA SER A 25 -17.26 5.60 -1.87
C SER A 25 -16.19 4.85 -1.08
N VAL A 26 -16.51 4.46 0.14
CA VAL A 26 -15.60 3.69 1.02
C VAL A 26 -15.19 2.38 0.36
N SER A 27 -16.11 1.69 -0.32
CA SER A 27 -15.83 0.40 -0.96
C SER A 27 -14.84 0.53 -2.12
N MET A 28 -14.98 1.59 -2.92
CA MET A 28 -14.05 1.88 -4.03
C MET A 28 -12.69 2.36 -3.51
N ALA A 29 -12.67 3.22 -2.49
CA ALA A 29 -11.45 3.66 -1.85
C ALA A 29 -10.64 2.47 -1.31
N TYR A 30 -11.31 1.53 -0.64
CA TYR A 30 -10.67 0.32 -0.14
C TYR A 30 -10.13 -0.54 -1.29
N ARG A 31 -10.92 -0.81 -2.33
CA ARG A 31 -10.46 -1.56 -3.51
C ARG A 31 -9.22 -0.91 -4.14
N MET A 32 -9.25 0.41 -4.36
CA MET A 32 -8.13 1.17 -4.93
C MET A 32 -6.87 1.07 -4.06
N PHE A 33 -7.01 1.16 -2.74
CA PHE A 33 -5.88 1.01 -1.80
C PHE A 33 -5.18 -0.34 -1.96
N PHE A 34 -5.93 -1.41 -2.23
CA PHE A 34 -5.39 -2.74 -2.46
C PHE A 34 -5.08 -3.07 -3.92
N MET A 35 -5.44 -2.24 -4.90
CA MET A 35 -5.15 -2.50 -6.31
C MET A 35 -3.64 -2.56 -6.60
N ALA A 36 -2.84 -1.77 -5.89
CA ALA A 36 -1.37 -1.83 -5.98
C ALA A 36 -0.74 -2.89 -5.06
N SER A 37 -1.55 -3.62 -4.29
CA SER A 37 -1.01 -4.66 -3.41
C SER A 37 -0.54 -5.85 -4.24
N THR A 38 0.75 -6.19 -4.12
CA THR A 38 1.30 -7.38 -4.76
C THR A 38 0.98 -8.60 -3.89
N ARG A 39 0.54 -9.68 -4.53
CA ARG A 39 0.23 -10.93 -3.83
C ARG A 39 1.52 -11.50 -3.24
N PHE A 40 1.67 -11.41 -1.92
CA PHE A 40 2.82 -11.95 -1.21
C PHE A 40 2.74 -13.49 -1.18
N ALA A 41 3.43 -14.16 -2.11
CA ALA A 41 3.40 -15.63 -2.25
C ALA A 41 3.74 -16.36 -0.94
N TYR A 42 4.60 -15.76 -0.12
CA TYR A 42 5.06 -16.32 1.16
C TYR A 42 4.14 -15.99 2.35
N ALA A 43 3.04 -15.23 2.15
CA ALA A 43 2.12 -14.88 3.24
C ALA A 43 1.56 -16.13 3.92
N LYS A 44 0.99 -17.03 3.12
CA LYS A 44 0.34 -18.25 3.62
C LYS A 44 1.31 -19.13 4.41
N PRO A 45 2.49 -19.54 3.88
CA PRO A 45 3.41 -20.38 4.65
C PRO A 45 3.94 -19.69 5.91
N ILE A 46 4.27 -18.40 5.87
CA ILE A 46 4.79 -17.68 7.05
C ILE A 46 3.72 -17.61 8.14
N TRP A 47 2.51 -17.15 7.80
CA TRP A 47 1.48 -16.91 8.81
C TRP A 47 0.79 -18.18 9.30
N LYS A 48 0.66 -19.21 8.45
CA LYS A 48 0.10 -20.53 8.83
C LYS A 48 1.09 -21.45 9.52
N SER A 49 2.40 -21.14 9.53
CA SER A 49 3.39 -21.92 10.27
C SER A 49 3.07 -21.98 11.77
N LYS A 50 3.49 -23.05 12.45
CA LYS A 50 3.43 -23.17 13.93
C LYS A 50 4.53 -22.38 14.64
N ALA A 51 5.29 -21.56 13.91
CA ALA A 51 6.38 -20.79 14.47
C ALA A 51 5.87 -19.69 15.44
N PRO A 52 6.67 -19.31 16.45
CA PRO A 52 6.36 -18.17 17.30
C PRO A 52 6.15 -16.87 16.50
N PRO A 53 5.35 -15.90 17.01
CA PRO A 53 5.12 -14.62 16.35
C PRO A 53 6.41 -13.87 16.00
N ARG A 54 7.41 -13.93 16.89
CA ARG A 54 8.74 -13.32 16.66
C ARG A 54 9.40 -13.87 15.39
N CYS A 55 9.37 -15.18 15.19
CA CYS A 55 9.94 -15.83 14.01
C CYS A 55 9.20 -15.45 12.73
N LYS A 56 7.86 -15.40 12.76
CA LYS A 56 7.04 -15.00 11.61
C LYS A 56 7.33 -13.55 11.17
N PHE A 57 7.50 -12.66 12.14
CA PHE A 57 7.86 -11.26 11.89
C PHE A 57 9.22 -11.14 11.19
N PHE A 58 10.27 -11.80 11.72
CA PHE A 58 11.59 -11.79 11.08
C PHE A 58 11.59 -12.46 9.70
N MET A 59 10.85 -13.55 9.52
CA MET A 59 10.70 -14.17 8.20
C MET A 59 10.07 -13.22 7.18
N CYS A 60 9.05 -12.46 7.58
CA CYS A 60 8.47 -11.42 6.73
C CYS A 60 9.55 -10.40 6.31
N LEU A 61 10.31 -9.86 7.26
CA LEU A 61 11.41 -8.93 6.97
C LEU A 61 12.49 -9.52 6.07
N ALA A 62 12.83 -10.79 6.26
CA ALA A 62 13.84 -11.49 5.47
C ALA A 62 13.42 -11.60 4.00
N VAL A 63 12.17 -12.00 3.73
CA VAL A 63 11.66 -12.11 2.36
C VAL A 63 11.60 -10.75 1.66
N TYR A 64 11.33 -9.67 2.39
CA TYR A 64 11.39 -8.31 1.83
C TYR A 64 12.81 -7.73 1.74
N HIS A 65 13.87 -8.50 2.03
CA HIS A 65 15.25 -8.02 2.11
C HIS A 65 15.42 -6.78 3.02
N ARG A 66 14.60 -6.71 4.07
CA ARG A 66 14.59 -5.61 5.04
C ARG A 66 15.47 -5.87 6.26
N CYS A 67 15.87 -7.12 6.50
CA CYS A 67 16.86 -7.44 7.53
C CYS A 67 18.23 -6.84 7.17
N LEU A 68 18.90 -6.24 8.14
CA LEU A 68 20.26 -5.70 8.00
C LEU A 68 21.31 -6.82 8.12
N THR A 69 21.21 -7.83 7.25
CA THR A 69 22.26 -8.84 7.11
C THR A 69 23.43 -8.23 6.32
N ALA A 70 24.66 -8.74 6.54
CA ALA A 70 25.85 -8.26 5.84
C ALA A 70 25.65 -8.24 4.31
N ASP A 71 25.01 -9.28 3.74
CA ASP A 71 24.67 -9.32 2.31
C ASP A 71 23.71 -8.20 1.86
N ASN A 72 22.69 -7.90 2.66
CA ASN A 72 21.72 -6.86 2.32
C ASN A 72 22.32 -5.46 2.47
N LEU A 73 23.20 -5.25 3.45
CA LEU A 73 23.97 -4.01 3.60
C LEU A 73 24.86 -3.79 2.38
N ARG A 74 25.63 -4.81 1.98
CA ARG A 74 26.47 -4.78 0.78
C ARG A 74 25.66 -4.47 -0.49
N ARG A 75 24.47 -5.04 -0.67
CA ARG A 75 23.58 -4.74 -1.81
C ARG A 75 23.05 -3.29 -1.80
N ARG A 76 22.96 -2.66 -0.63
CA ARG A 76 22.51 -1.26 -0.48
C ARG A 76 23.64 -0.25 -0.66
N GLY A 77 24.89 -0.70 -0.83
CA GLY A 77 26.05 0.18 -0.89
C GLY A 77 26.37 0.87 0.44
N TRP A 78 26.02 0.22 1.56
CA TRP A 78 26.50 0.61 2.88
C TRP A 78 27.93 0.14 3.12
#